data_AF-A0A3P6B1I3-F1
#
_entry.id   AF-A0A3P6B1I3-F1
#
_cell.length_a   1.000
_cell.length_b   1.000
_cell.length_c   1.000
_cell.angle_alpha   90.00
_cell.angle_beta   90.00
_cell.angle_gamma   90.00
#
_symmetry.space_group_name_H-M   'P 1'
#
loop_
_entity.id
_entity.type
_entity.pdbx_description
1 polymer ?
#
loop_
_entity_poly.entity_id
_entity_poly.type
_entity_poly.pdbx_seq_one_letter_code
_entity_poly.pdbx_strand_id
1 'polypeptide(L)' 'MFNKFVLNKEFSRMAKAVANQTVDNYYKPDLKKTALARRSVISKGLRVAKSHPKKRNMQA' A
#
# COMPACT_ATOMS: atom_id res chain seq x y z
N MET A 1 -20.77 0.41 5.79
CA MET A 1 -20.21 1.56 5.05
C MET A 1 -18.70 1.42 5.02
N PHE A 2 -18.09 1.15 3.86
CA PHE A 2 -16.63 0.93 3.74
C PHE A 2 -16.00 2.17 3.12
N ASN A 3 -15.30 2.97 3.93
CA ASN A 3 -14.62 4.16 3.42
C ASN A 3 -13.32 3.75 2.71
N LYS A 4 -13.29 3.90 1.38
CA LYS A 4 -12.16 3.51 0.53
C LYS A 4 -11.35 4.76 0.18
N PHE A 5 -10.24 4.96 0.89
CA PHE A 5 -9.31 6.06 0.57
C PHE A 5 -8.44 5.71 -0.64
N VAL A 6 -8.38 6.61 -1.63
CA VAL A 6 -7.44 6.51 -2.75
C VAL A 6 -6.06 6.92 -2.26
N LEU A 7 -5.28 5.90 -2.02
CA LEU A 7 -3.97 5.95 -1.42
C LEU A 7 -2.94 6.40 -2.52
N ASN A 8 -2.32 7.59 -2.34
CA ASN A 8 -1.34 8.26 -3.24
C ASN A 8 0.00 7.52 -3.48
N LYS A 9 0.62 7.63 -4.66
CA LYS A 9 1.82 6.86 -5.09
C LYS A 9 2.99 6.76 -4.08
N GLU A 10 3.18 7.73 -3.19
CA GLU A 10 4.29 7.76 -2.23
C GLU A 10 4.03 6.94 -0.95
N PHE A 11 4.85 5.92 -0.73
CA PHE A 11 4.71 4.95 0.37
C PHE A 11 4.71 5.59 1.76
N SER A 12 5.57 6.59 1.99
CA SER A 12 5.72 7.24 3.30
C SER A 12 4.44 7.99 3.74
N ARG A 13 3.86 8.79 2.82
CA ARG A 13 2.59 9.49 3.08
C ARG A 13 1.45 8.51 3.34
N MET A 14 1.49 7.35 2.66
CA MET A 14 0.51 6.29 2.87
C MET A 14 0.61 5.63 4.23
N ALA A 15 1.83 5.29 4.64
CA ALA A 15 2.08 4.62 5.89
C ALA A 15 1.61 5.50 7.06
N LYS A 16 1.85 6.81 6.96
CA LYS A 16 1.35 7.79 7.93
C LYS A 16 -0.19 7.87 7.96
N ALA A 17 -0.85 7.91 6.80
CA ALA A 17 -2.31 7.93 6.74
C ALA A 17 -2.96 6.65 7.32
N VAL A 18 -2.41 5.48 6.97
CA VAL A 18 -2.86 4.19 7.52
C VAL A 18 -2.61 4.13 9.02
N ALA A 19 -1.42 4.57 9.47
CA ALA A 19 -1.09 4.60 10.89
C ALA A 19 -2.01 5.53 11.66
N ASN A 20 -2.30 6.74 11.17
CA ASN A 20 -3.20 7.67 11.85
C ASN A 20 -4.63 7.10 11.94
N GLN A 21 -5.19 6.60 10.82
CA GLN A 21 -6.52 5.98 10.82
C GLN A 21 -6.64 4.73 11.70
N THR A 22 -5.55 3.97 11.88
CA THR A 22 -5.55 2.80 12.77
C THR A 22 -5.18 3.13 14.22
N VAL A 23 -4.51 4.25 14.48
CA VAL A 23 -4.19 4.73 15.84
C VAL A 23 -5.40 5.40 16.48
N ASP A 24 -6.21 6.12 15.70
CA ASP A 24 -7.44 6.75 16.20
C ASP A 24 -8.47 5.70 16.70
N ASN A 25 -8.34 4.44 16.28
CA ASN A 25 -9.12 3.29 16.75
C ASN A 25 -8.30 2.41 17.72
N TYR A 26 -7.96 2.95 18.89
CA TYR A 26 -7.14 2.36 19.98
C TYR A 26 -7.57 0.96 20.50
N TYR A 27 -8.49 0.29 19.81
CA TYR A 27 -9.04 -1.02 20.12
C TYR A 27 -8.23 -2.21 19.60
N LYS A 28 -7.35 -2.05 18.60
CA LYS A 28 -6.68 -3.23 17.98
C LYS A 28 -5.28 -2.97 17.41
N PRO A 29 -4.22 -3.02 18.24
CA PRO A 29 -2.85 -2.79 17.78
C PRO A 29 -2.35 -3.81 16.75
N ASP A 30 -2.86 -5.04 16.75
CA ASP A 30 -2.49 -6.05 15.75
C ASP A 30 -2.93 -5.68 14.34
N LEU A 31 -4.06 -4.98 14.21
CA LEU A 31 -4.57 -4.54 12.91
C LEU A 31 -3.60 -3.55 12.24
N LYS A 32 -2.96 -2.68 13.04
CA LYS A 32 -1.92 -1.76 12.56
C LYS A 32 -0.73 -2.52 11.98
N LYS A 33 -0.27 -3.58 12.66
CA LYS A 33 0.83 -4.43 12.18
C LYS A 33 0.46 -5.14 10.88
N THR A 34 -0.72 -5.74 10.82
CA THR A 34 -1.21 -6.42 9.61
C THR A 34 -1.35 -5.46 8.42
N ALA A 35 -1.86 -4.25 8.66
CA ALA A 35 -2.03 -3.23 7.62
C ALA A 35 -0.66 -2.77 7.06
N LEU A 36 0.32 -2.50 7.92
CA LEU A 36 1.67 -2.11 7.50
C LEU A 36 2.41 -3.23 6.76
N ALA A 37 2.25 -4.49 7.19
CA ALA A 37 2.84 -5.64 6.53
C ALA A 37 2.27 -5.83 5.12
N ARG A 38 0.94 -5.87 4.98
CA ARG A 38 0.27 -5.95 3.66
C ARG A 38 0.68 -4.80 2.75
N ARG A 39 0.79 -3.59 3.30
CA ARG A 39 1.24 -2.40 2.55
C ARG A 39 2.67 -2.54 2.02
N SER A 40 3.58 -3.09 2.82
CA SER A 40 4.97 -3.33 2.44
C SER A 40 5.09 -4.32 1.27
N VAL A 41 4.29 -5.39 1.29
CA VAL A 41 4.21 -6.37 0.20
C VAL A 41 3.74 -5.71 -1.11
N ILE A 42 2.66 -4.92 -1.06
CA ILE A 42 2.13 -4.20 -2.23
C ILE A 42 3.16 -3.23 -2.80
N SER A 43 3.87 -2.49 -1.94
CA SER A 43 4.92 -1.56 -2.33
C SER A 43 6.06 -2.24 -3.10
N LYS A 44 6.55 -3.38 -2.58
CA LYS A 44 7.58 -4.19 -3.24
C LYS A 44 7.10 -4.71 -4.60
N GLY A 45 5.88 -5.23 -4.67
CA GLY A 45 5.27 -5.69 -5.93
C GLY A 45 5.16 -4.57 -6.98
N LEU A 46 4.74 -3.37 -6.58
CA LEU A 46 4.67 -2.21 -7.47
C LEU A 46 6.05 -1.75 -7.96
N ARG A 47 7.08 -1.82 -7.10
CA ARG A 47 8.47 -1.50 -7.52
C ARG A 47 8.93 -2.47 -8.60
N VAL A 48 8.74 -3.78 -8.38
CA VAL A 48 9.11 -4.83 -9.34
C VAL A 48 8.33 -4.67 -10.65
N ALA A 49 7.01 -4.49 -10.58
CA ALA A 49 6.15 -4.29 -11.74
C ALA A 49 6.57 -3.07 -12.58
N LYS A 50 7.05 -2.00 -11.94
CA LYS A 50 7.57 -0.80 -12.62
C LYS A 50 8.99 -0.96 -13.14
N SER A 51 9.81 -1.79 -12.51
CA SER A 51 11.21 -2.01 -12.90
C SER A 51 11.36 -3.04 -14.02
N HIS A 52 10.33 -3.86 -14.29
CA HIS A 52 10.37 -4.72 -15.46
C HIS A 52 10.53 -3.87 -16.72
N PRO A 53 11.46 -4.22 -17.64
CA PRO A 53 11.53 -3.57 -18.93
C PRO A 53 10.16 -3.72 -19.58
N LYS A 54 9.54 -2.58 -19.92
CA LYS A 54 8.25 -2.53 -20.60
C LYS A 54 8.31 -3.52 -21.76
N LYS A 55 7.58 -4.65 -21.68
CA LYS A 55 7.45 -5.59 -22.80
C LYS A 55 6.75 -4.82 -23.91
N ARG A 56 7.57 -4.19 -24.75
CA ARG A 56 7.22 -3.38 -25.89
C ARG A 56 6.61 -4.36 -26.89
N ASN A 57 5.29 -4.28 -27.06
CA ASN A 57 4.50 -4.91 -28.11
C ASN A 57 4.85 -6.39 -28.38
N MET A 58 4.33 -7.32 -27.57
CA MET A 58 4.21 -8.72 -28.01
C MET A 58 2.96 -8.87 -28.88
N GLN A 59 3.05 -8.36 -30.10
CA GLN A 59 2.19 -8.67 -31.24
C GLN A 59 3.08 -8.45 -32.46
N ALA A 60 3.55 -9.56 -33.04
CA ALA A 60 4.02 -9.64 -34.41
C ALA A 60 2.86 -10.18 -35.26
#